data_AF-A0A353Y0A7-F1
#
_entry.id   AF-A0A353Y0A7-F1
#
_cell.length_a   1.000
_cell.length_b   1.000
_cell.length_c   1.000
_cell.angle_alpha   90.00
_cell.angle_beta   90.00
_cell.angle_gamma   90.00
#
_symmetry.space_group_name_H-M   'P 1'
#
loop_
_entity.id
_entity.type
_entity.pdbx_description
1 polymer ?
#
loop_
_entity_poly.entity_id
_entity_poly.type
_entity_poly.pdbx_seq_one_letter_code
_entity_poly.pdbx_strand_id
1 'polypeptide(L)'
;MPDYLTLQQALAFVDESHPGVQLAAEQQLADRILQCQQYELLLNSPGLLQGSCGYWQFISPLLQQKLLVMRRFLDVALADQRAAHDSEAMSIAYIRQDRMKNRVQLGQRSELELAALDAIYQQVRRTFLVSESMQRITRSLLAIALNHTHQLPREVVPPDLAILNKGKRLEEEIELRSIEKNNPVLRQLQTADGSALEILARQYLRQAALEQLLSIDLLEAQQRENSVEIDYRDLYLDRSRTLYELEVKADLGDAMTNQTSARLAQMETDFQLLMSWAVLDALQGGFLEFVDEKLP
;
A
#
# COMPACT_ATOMS: atom_id res chain seq x y z
N MET A 1 -0.14 11.16 21.62
CA MET A 1 -0.61 10.94 20.24
C MET A 1 -2.07 11.39 20.17
N PRO A 2 -2.54 12.05 19.10
CA PRO A 2 -3.96 12.40 18.95
C PRO A 2 -4.84 11.14 18.84
N ASP A 3 -6.14 11.26 19.17
CA ASP A 3 -7.10 10.15 19.02
C ASP A 3 -7.33 9.78 17.54
N TYR A 4 -7.41 10.81 16.68
CA TYR A 4 -7.48 10.69 15.23
C TYR A 4 -6.18 11.20 14.63
N LEU A 5 -5.41 10.31 14.00
CA LEU A 5 -4.12 10.63 13.42
C LEU A 5 -4.27 10.84 11.90
N THR A 6 -3.96 12.05 11.42
CA THR A 6 -3.86 12.33 9.98
C THR A 6 -2.44 12.09 9.47
N LEU A 7 -2.27 11.93 8.15
CA LEU A 7 -0.95 11.70 7.56
C LEU A 7 -0.01 12.88 7.81
N GLN A 8 -0.51 14.12 7.72
CA GLN A 8 0.28 15.31 7.99
C GLN A 8 0.77 15.35 9.45
N GLN A 9 -0.10 15.00 10.40
CA GLN A 9 0.28 14.88 11.82
C GLN A 9 1.32 13.79 12.04
N ALA A 10 1.17 12.63 11.38
CA ALA A 10 2.16 11.55 11.43
C ALA A 10 3.54 12.02 10.90
N LEU A 11 3.57 12.74 9.78
CA LEU A 11 4.80 13.27 9.18
C LEU A 11 5.45 14.37 10.01
N ALA A 12 4.67 15.14 10.79
CA ALA A 12 5.18 16.19 11.68
C ALA A 12 6.03 15.65 12.85
N PHE A 13 5.94 14.34 13.16
CA PHE A 13 6.80 13.71 14.16
C PHE A 13 8.22 13.42 13.65
N VAL A 14 8.49 13.62 12.36
CA VAL A 14 9.79 13.35 11.74
C VAL A 14 10.55 14.66 11.53
N ASP A 15 11.60 14.85 12.32
CA ASP A 15 12.57 15.94 12.20
C ASP A 15 14.01 15.40 12.10
N GLU A 16 15.00 16.29 11.99
CA GLU A 16 16.43 15.94 11.95
C GLU A 16 16.94 15.27 13.25
N SER A 17 16.21 15.44 14.36
CA SER A 17 16.57 14.84 15.65
C SER A 17 16.05 13.41 15.81
N HIS A 18 15.16 12.96 14.91
CA HIS A 18 14.54 11.65 14.97
C HIS A 18 15.60 10.53 14.89
N PRO A 19 15.57 9.51 15.78
CA PRO A 19 16.60 8.47 15.83
C PRO A 19 16.81 7.72 14.50
N GLY A 20 15.72 7.47 13.76
CA GLY A 20 15.77 6.87 12.42
C GLY A 20 16.55 7.69 11.38
N VAL A 21 16.57 9.02 11.51
CA VAL A 21 17.32 9.92 10.64
C VAL A 21 18.81 9.90 11.00
N GLN A 22 19.13 9.90 12.30
CA GLN A 22 20.51 9.88 12.80
C GLN A 22 21.25 8.59 12.45
N LEU A 23 20.60 7.44 12.53
CA LEU A 23 21.20 6.14 12.21
C LEU A 23 21.63 6.02 10.73
N ALA A 24 20.86 6.59 9.80
CA ALA A 24 21.12 6.46 8.37
C ALA A 24 22.28 7.36 7.88
N ALA A 25 22.67 8.38 8.67
CA ALA A 25 23.81 9.23 8.39
C ALA A 25 25.17 8.53 8.61
N GLU A 26 25.19 7.45 9.41
CA GLU A 26 26.43 6.74 9.76
C GLU A 26 26.93 5.78 8.67
N GLN A 27 26.07 5.39 7.70
CA GLN A 27 26.45 4.47 6.62
C GLN A 27 27.07 5.18 5.42
N GLN A 28 28.22 4.68 4.95
CA GLN A 28 28.91 5.22 3.77
C GLN A 28 28.12 4.93 2.48
N LEU A 29 27.81 6.01 1.74
CA LEU A 29 27.12 5.95 0.44
C LEU A 29 27.84 5.05 -0.58
N ALA A 30 29.17 4.96 -0.51
CA ALA A 30 29.97 4.10 -1.38
C ALA A 30 29.65 2.61 -1.19
N ASP A 31 29.53 2.14 0.06
CA ASP A 31 29.18 0.75 0.36
C ASP A 31 27.80 0.38 -0.18
N ARG A 32 26.85 1.32 -0.04
CA ARG A 32 25.47 1.16 -0.52
C ARG A 32 25.39 1.04 -2.04
N ILE A 33 26.20 1.79 -2.78
CA ILE A 33 26.27 1.73 -4.26
C ILE A 33 27.01 0.47 -4.73
N LEU A 34 28.08 0.07 -4.04
CA LEU A 34 28.84 -1.15 -4.40
C LEU A 34 28.00 -2.43 -4.22
N GLN A 35 27.12 -2.47 -3.23
CA GLN A 35 26.16 -3.56 -3.05
C GLN A 35 25.24 -3.74 -4.27
N CYS A 36 24.98 -2.67 -5.02
CA CYS A 36 24.15 -2.73 -6.23
C CYS A 36 24.80 -3.46 -7.41
N GLN A 37 26.12 -3.68 -7.37
CA GLN A 37 26.86 -4.47 -8.37
C GLN A 37 26.84 -5.97 -8.06
N GLN A 38 26.56 -6.36 -6.81
CA GLN A 38 26.60 -7.75 -6.36
C GLN A 38 25.25 -8.47 -6.53
N TYR A 39 24.26 -7.81 -7.13
CA TYR A 39 22.94 -8.38 -7.33
C TYR A 39 22.95 -9.35 -8.53
N GLU A 40 23.01 -10.65 -8.26
CA GLU A 40 22.72 -11.67 -9.27
C GLU A 40 21.21 -11.73 -9.51
N LEU A 41 20.78 -11.25 -10.68
CA LEU A 41 19.41 -11.47 -11.15
C LEU A 41 19.17 -12.97 -11.32
N LEU A 42 18.32 -13.55 -10.47
CA LEU A 42 17.78 -14.88 -10.70
C LEU A 42 16.90 -14.82 -11.97
N LEU A 43 17.34 -15.47 -13.05
CA LEU A 43 16.75 -15.47 -14.40
C LEU A 43 15.26 -15.91 -14.49
N ASN A 44 14.58 -16.24 -13.38
CA ASN A 44 13.21 -16.74 -13.37
C ASN A 44 12.43 -16.34 -12.11
N SER A 45 12.17 -15.05 -11.92
CA SER A 45 11.17 -14.59 -10.95
C SER A 45 10.23 -13.59 -11.60
N PRO A 46 9.09 -14.04 -12.15
CA PRO A 46 8.06 -13.13 -12.63
C PRO A 46 7.44 -12.45 -11.41
N GLY A 47 7.55 -11.12 -11.33
CA GLY A 47 6.79 -10.34 -10.34
C GLY A 47 7.55 -9.28 -9.56
N LEU A 48 8.86 -9.11 -9.77
CA LEU A 48 9.60 -8.03 -9.12
C LEU A 48 10.32 -7.17 -10.14
N LEU A 49 9.77 -5.99 -10.41
CA LEU A 49 10.54 -4.81 -10.78
C LEU A 49 11.37 -4.32 -9.57
N GLN A 50 12.02 -5.23 -8.84
CA GLN A 50 13.07 -4.93 -7.85
C GLN A 50 14.39 -5.38 -8.47
N GLY A 51 14.62 -4.94 -9.70
CA GLY A 51 15.65 -5.47 -10.59
C GLY A 51 17.01 -4.79 -10.47
N SER A 52 17.12 -3.69 -9.73
CA SER A 52 18.37 -2.95 -9.62
C SER A 52 18.45 -2.23 -8.28
N CYS A 53 19.63 -1.68 -7.98
CA CYS A 53 19.89 -0.78 -6.87
C CYS A 53 18.64 -0.03 -6.39
N GLY A 54 18.07 -0.41 -5.25
CA GLY A 54 16.83 0.19 -4.78
C GLY A 54 16.95 1.72 -4.64
N TYR A 55 15.89 2.45 -5.00
CA TYR A 55 15.84 3.93 -4.95
C TYR A 55 16.24 4.52 -3.60
N TRP A 56 16.12 3.75 -2.50
CA TRP A 56 16.46 4.15 -1.14
C TRP A 56 17.84 4.79 -1.02
N GLN A 57 18.84 4.34 -1.79
CA GLN A 57 20.20 4.86 -1.70
C GLN A 57 20.38 6.30 -2.18
N PHE A 58 19.39 6.81 -2.93
CA PHE A 58 19.42 8.16 -3.51
C PHE A 58 18.49 9.14 -2.79
N ILE A 59 17.93 8.75 -1.65
CA ILE A 59 17.01 9.57 -0.85
C ILE A 59 17.73 10.00 0.42
N SER A 60 17.54 11.26 0.84
CA SER A 60 18.12 11.77 2.10
C SER A 60 17.54 11.04 3.32
N PRO A 61 18.32 10.85 4.41
CA PRO A 61 17.84 10.20 5.64
C PRO A 61 16.51 10.73 6.18
N LEU A 62 16.30 12.04 6.14
CA LEU A 62 15.04 12.67 6.57
C LEU A 62 13.86 12.20 5.72
N LEU A 63 14.01 12.24 4.39
CA LEU A 63 12.97 11.81 3.45
C LEU A 63 12.74 10.30 3.51
N GLN A 64 13.79 9.50 3.75
CA GLN A 64 13.67 8.07 4.00
C GLN A 64 12.77 7.79 5.21
N GLN A 65 12.99 8.50 6.32
CA GLN A 65 12.16 8.34 7.52
C GLN A 65 10.71 8.79 7.28
N LYS A 66 10.51 9.90 6.56
CA LYS A 66 9.15 10.36 6.18
C LYS A 66 8.42 9.34 5.31
N LEU A 67 9.09 8.75 4.32
CA LEU A 67 8.53 7.69 3.48
C LEU A 67 8.21 6.42 4.29
N LEU A 68 9.04 6.06 5.26
CA LEU A 68 8.77 4.94 6.16
C LEU A 68 7.51 5.19 7.00
N VAL A 69 7.39 6.38 7.62
CA VAL A 69 6.21 6.76 8.39
C VAL A 69 4.96 6.75 7.52
N MET A 70 5.04 7.35 6.32
CA MET A 70 3.95 7.36 5.36
C MET A 70 3.52 5.94 4.98
N ARG A 71 4.47 5.04 4.69
CA ARG A 71 4.16 3.63 4.40
C ARG A 71 3.45 2.96 5.56
N ARG A 72 3.95 3.12 6.79
CA ARG A 72 3.31 2.53 7.99
C ARG A 72 1.93 3.10 8.26
N PHE A 73 1.71 4.37 7.95
CA PHE A 73 0.41 5.01 8.06
C PHE A 73 -0.59 4.37 7.09
N LEU A 74 -0.21 4.24 5.81
CA LEU A 74 -1.04 3.61 4.79
C LEU A 74 -1.27 2.11 5.08
N ASP A 75 -0.26 1.39 5.60
CA ASP A 75 -0.40 -0.01 6.04
C ASP A 75 -1.51 -0.16 7.09
N VAL A 76 -1.62 0.78 8.06
CA VAL A 76 -2.68 0.76 9.08
C VAL A 76 -4.05 1.00 8.44
N ALA A 77 -4.18 2.03 7.62
CA ALA A 77 -5.45 2.34 6.96
C ALA A 77 -5.93 1.19 6.07
N LEU A 78 -5.02 0.52 5.35
CA LEU A 78 -5.34 -0.66 4.54
C LEU A 78 -5.70 -1.87 5.40
N ALA A 79 -4.97 -2.11 6.50
CA ALA A 79 -5.28 -3.21 7.42
C ALA A 79 -6.65 -3.05 8.09
N ASP A 80 -7.07 -1.82 8.39
CA ASP A 80 -8.40 -1.53 8.95
C ASP A 80 -9.52 -1.84 7.96
N GLN A 81 -9.37 -1.43 6.68
CA GLN A 81 -10.34 -1.77 5.65
C GLN A 81 -10.35 -3.25 5.31
N ARG A 82 -9.19 -3.91 5.35
CA ARG A 82 -9.09 -5.37 5.18
C ARG A 82 -9.84 -6.12 6.29
N ALA A 83 -9.70 -5.68 7.54
CA ALA A 83 -10.40 -6.28 8.66
C ALA A 83 -11.93 -6.08 8.57
N ALA A 84 -12.38 -4.91 8.11
CA ALA A 84 -13.80 -4.66 7.84
C ALA A 84 -14.36 -5.61 6.77
N HIS A 85 -13.64 -5.76 5.65
CA HIS A 85 -13.97 -6.74 4.60
C HIS A 85 -14.03 -8.18 5.14
N ASP A 86 -13.01 -8.62 5.86
CA ASP A 86 -12.91 -10.01 6.32
C ASP A 86 -13.94 -10.30 7.43
N SER A 87 -14.35 -9.28 8.21
CA SER A 87 -15.49 -9.33 9.15
C SER A 87 -16.82 -9.57 8.43
N GLU A 88 -17.06 -8.87 7.32
CA GLU A 88 -18.24 -9.05 6.49
C GLU A 88 -18.27 -10.48 5.92
N ALA A 89 -17.17 -10.91 5.30
CA ALA A 89 -17.04 -12.26 4.74
C ALA A 89 -17.28 -13.37 5.79
N MET A 90 -16.73 -13.19 7.00
CA MET A 90 -16.94 -14.10 8.13
C MET A 90 -18.42 -14.18 8.55
N SER A 91 -19.10 -13.04 8.58
CA SER A 91 -20.53 -12.97 8.93
C SER A 91 -21.40 -13.71 7.90
N ILE A 92 -21.11 -13.53 6.61
CA ILE A 92 -21.80 -14.26 5.54
C ILE A 92 -21.53 -15.77 5.61
N ALA A 93 -20.27 -16.16 5.82
CA ALA A 93 -19.90 -17.57 5.97
C ALA A 93 -20.60 -18.23 7.16
N TYR A 94 -20.68 -17.54 8.30
CA TYR A 94 -21.40 -18.00 9.50
C TYR A 94 -22.89 -18.23 9.21
N ILE A 95 -23.58 -17.24 8.63
CA ILE A 95 -25.01 -17.35 8.29
C ILE A 95 -25.26 -18.52 7.32
N ARG A 96 -24.39 -18.71 6.33
CA ARG A 96 -24.50 -19.81 5.36
C ARG A 96 -24.35 -21.17 6.03
N GLN A 97 -23.35 -21.31 6.89
CA GLN A 97 -23.10 -22.53 7.65
C GLN A 97 -24.28 -22.86 8.59
N ASP A 98 -24.76 -21.88 9.36
CA ASP A 98 -25.88 -22.04 10.29
C ASP A 98 -27.17 -22.49 9.57
N ARG A 99 -27.50 -21.83 8.45
CA ARG A 99 -28.63 -22.24 7.61
C ARG A 99 -28.49 -23.67 7.07
N MET A 100 -27.27 -24.10 6.73
CA MET A 100 -27.04 -25.47 6.26
C MET A 100 -27.24 -26.48 7.40
N LYS A 101 -26.73 -26.20 8.61
CA LYS A 101 -26.95 -27.05 9.79
C LYS A 101 -28.44 -27.31 10.02
N ASN A 102 -29.25 -26.26 9.97
CA ASN A 102 -30.70 -26.38 10.11
C ASN A 102 -31.33 -27.26 9.01
N ARG A 103 -30.89 -27.14 7.75
CA ARG A 103 -31.41 -27.97 6.65
C ARG A 103 -31.01 -29.44 6.74
N VAL A 104 -29.79 -29.72 7.21
CA VAL A 104 -29.34 -31.09 7.47
C VAL A 104 -30.16 -31.72 8.60
N GLN A 105 -30.43 -30.98 9.68
CA GLN A 105 -31.31 -31.45 10.77
C GLN A 105 -32.73 -31.77 10.29
N LEU A 106 -33.22 -31.06 9.28
CA LEU A 106 -34.51 -31.29 8.63
C LEU A 106 -34.46 -32.40 7.55
N GLY A 107 -33.31 -33.03 7.31
CA GLY A 107 -33.14 -34.05 6.28
C GLY A 107 -33.21 -33.54 4.83
N GLN A 108 -33.16 -32.22 4.62
CA GLN A 108 -33.27 -31.60 3.29
C GLN A 108 -31.93 -31.53 2.54
N ARG A 109 -30.82 -31.74 3.25
CA ARG A 109 -29.45 -31.59 2.76
C ARG A 109 -28.55 -32.67 3.34
N SER A 110 -27.43 -32.93 2.67
CA SER A 110 -26.48 -33.96 3.07
C SER A 110 -25.45 -33.46 4.11
N GLU A 111 -24.96 -34.37 4.96
CA GLU A 111 -23.84 -34.08 5.87
C GLU A 111 -22.56 -33.72 5.12
N LEU A 112 -22.37 -34.26 3.90
CA LEU A 112 -21.24 -33.94 3.04
C LEU A 112 -21.26 -32.46 2.62
N GLU A 113 -22.43 -31.91 2.27
CA GLU A 113 -22.57 -30.48 1.93
C GLU A 113 -22.29 -29.58 3.15
N LEU A 114 -22.71 -29.99 4.34
CA LEU A 114 -22.39 -29.28 5.58
C LEU A 114 -20.88 -29.32 5.86
N ALA A 115 -20.24 -30.48 5.74
CA ALA A 115 -18.80 -30.62 5.94
C ALA A 115 -17.99 -29.75 4.96
N ALA A 116 -18.44 -29.64 3.70
CA ALA A 116 -17.84 -28.75 2.72
C ALA A 116 -17.96 -27.27 3.12
N LEU A 117 -19.13 -26.84 3.60
CA LEU A 117 -19.33 -25.47 4.11
C LEU A 117 -18.55 -25.20 5.40
N ASP A 118 -18.43 -26.18 6.29
CA ASP A 118 -17.62 -26.10 7.50
C ASP A 118 -16.14 -25.85 7.16
N ALA A 119 -15.61 -26.54 6.15
CA ALA A 119 -14.25 -26.31 5.67
C ALA A 119 -14.05 -24.87 5.16
N ILE A 120 -14.99 -24.36 4.36
CA ILE A 120 -14.96 -22.97 3.86
C ILE A 120 -15.03 -21.99 5.04
N TYR A 121 -15.93 -22.21 6.00
CA TYR A 121 -16.07 -21.36 7.18
C TYR A 121 -14.77 -21.30 7.99
N GLN A 122 -14.09 -22.42 8.22
CA GLN A 122 -12.81 -22.42 8.93
C GLN A 122 -11.71 -21.66 8.18
N GLN A 123 -11.70 -21.72 6.83
CA GLN A 123 -10.78 -20.93 6.03
C GLN A 123 -11.04 -19.43 6.19
N VAL A 124 -12.30 -18.99 6.09
CA VAL A 124 -12.69 -17.58 6.27
C VAL A 124 -12.38 -17.10 7.69
N ARG A 125 -12.68 -17.93 8.70
CA ARG A 125 -12.36 -17.64 10.10
C ARG A 125 -10.87 -17.43 10.33
N ARG A 126 -10.02 -18.25 9.71
CA ARG A 126 -8.56 -18.05 9.77
C ARG A 126 -8.17 -16.71 9.15
N THR A 127 -8.71 -16.35 8.00
CA THR A 127 -8.43 -15.06 7.34
C THR A 127 -8.84 -13.89 8.22
N PHE A 128 -10.03 -13.94 8.82
CA PHE A 128 -10.50 -12.94 9.78
C PHE A 128 -9.50 -12.76 10.96
N LEU A 129 -9.08 -13.85 11.61
CA LEU A 129 -8.10 -13.80 12.70
C LEU A 129 -6.74 -13.22 12.27
N VAL A 130 -6.32 -13.49 11.04
CA VAL A 130 -5.11 -12.89 10.46
C VAL A 130 -5.30 -11.38 10.30
N SER A 131 -6.45 -10.92 9.79
CA SER A 131 -6.72 -9.49 9.63
C SER A 131 -6.75 -8.73 10.96
N GLU A 132 -7.38 -9.28 12.02
CA GLU A 132 -7.36 -8.70 13.37
C GLU A 132 -5.93 -8.59 13.92
N SER A 133 -5.12 -9.63 13.69
CA SER A 133 -3.71 -9.62 14.12
C SER A 133 -2.92 -8.52 13.38
N MET A 134 -3.16 -8.36 12.07
CA MET A 134 -2.50 -7.35 11.26
C MET A 134 -2.87 -5.92 11.66
N GLN A 135 -4.11 -5.65 12.08
CA GLN A 135 -4.48 -4.33 12.63
C GLN A 135 -3.63 -3.92 13.84
N ARG A 136 -3.27 -4.89 14.70
CA ARG A 136 -2.42 -4.63 15.87
C ARG A 136 -0.94 -4.49 15.48
N ILE A 137 -0.46 -5.34 14.57
CA ILE A 137 0.93 -5.33 14.11
C ILE A 137 1.23 -4.01 13.38
N THR A 138 0.39 -3.60 12.45
CA THR A 138 0.57 -2.36 11.68
C THR A 138 0.59 -1.13 12.57
N ARG A 139 -0.32 -1.03 13.56
CA ARG A 139 -0.31 0.05 14.57
C ARG A 139 0.97 0.07 15.39
N SER A 140 1.47 -1.09 15.79
CA SER A 140 2.74 -1.21 16.52
C SER A 140 3.91 -0.73 15.66
N LEU A 141 3.95 -1.12 14.38
CA LEU A 141 4.99 -0.69 13.45
C LEU A 141 4.93 0.80 13.15
N LEU A 142 3.73 1.39 13.05
CA LEU A 142 3.56 2.84 12.94
C LEU A 142 4.05 3.55 14.19
N ALA A 143 3.69 3.07 15.38
CA ALA A 143 4.17 3.63 16.64
C ALA A 143 5.71 3.59 16.76
N ILE A 144 6.35 2.51 16.29
CA ILE A 144 7.82 2.42 16.18
C ILE A 144 8.36 3.47 15.20
N ALA A 145 7.76 3.59 14.01
CA ALA A 145 8.20 4.53 12.99
C ALA A 145 8.06 6.00 13.42
N LEU A 146 7.07 6.30 14.26
CA LEU A 146 6.86 7.62 14.86
C LEU A 146 7.74 7.89 16.08
N ASN A 147 8.54 6.91 16.54
CA ASN A 147 9.26 6.95 17.82
C ASN A 147 8.34 7.16 19.05
N HIS A 148 7.16 6.54 19.04
CA HIS A 148 6.14 6.60 20.10
C HIS A 148 5.64 5.19 20.49
N THR A 149 6.57 4.28 20.78
CA THR A 149 6.34 2.83 20.97
C THR A 149 5.26 2.46 22.01
N HIS A 150 5.04 3.29 23.02
CA HIS A 150 4.07 3.04 24.09
C HIS A 150 2.68 3.64 23.85
N GLN A 151 2.47 4.33 22.72
CA GLN A 151 1.19 4.94 22.36
C GLN A 151 0.79 4.47 20.97
N LEU A 152 -0.12 3.48 20.91
CA LEU A 152 -0.65 3.01 19.64
C LEU A 152 -1.71 4.01 19.11
N PRO A 153 -1.70 4.35 17.82
CA PRO A 153 -2.75 5.18 17.22
C PRO A 153 -4.08 4.43 17.28
N ARG A 154 -5.11 5.11 17.77
CA ARG A 154 -6.48 4.56 17.83
C ARG A 154 -7.08 4.51 16.43
N GLU A 155 -7.24 5.67 15.83
CA GLU A 155 -7.86 5.82 14.52
C GLU A 155 -6.93 6.58 13.57
N VAL A 156 -6.82 6.06 12.36
CA VAL A 156 -6.04 6.65 11.28
C VAL A 156 -7.01 7.14 10.22
N VAL A 157 -6.97 8.43 9.93
CA VAL A 157 -7.83 9.02 8.91
C VAL A 157 -7.14 8.83 7.55
N PRO A 158 -7.70 8.04 6.61
CA PRO A 158 -7.09 7.86 5.30
C PRO A 158 -6.95 9.21 4.59
N PRO A 159 -5.83 9.45 3.89
CA PRO A 159 -5.62 10.72 3.20
C PRO A 159 -6.61 10.86 2.05
N ASP A 160 -7.03 12.08 1.75
CA ASP A 160 -7.75 12.33 0.51
C ASP A 160 -6.79 12.20 -0.69
N LEU A 161 -7.13 11.26 -1.57
CA LEU A 161 -6.34 10.90 -2.74
C LEU A 161 -6.75 11.72 -3.98
N ALA A 162 -7.81 12.55 -3.90
CA ALA A 162 -8.20 13.45 -4.98
C ALA A 162 -7.06 14.42 -5.40
N ILE A 163 -6.10 14.65 -4.50
CA ILE A 163 -4.89 15.45 -4.72
C ILE A 163 -3.96 14.82 -5.77
N LEU A 164 -4.02 13.50 -5.97
CA LEU A 164 -3.15 12.75 -6.89
C LEU A 164 -3.55 12.87 -8.37
N ASN A 165 -4.44 13.79 -8.74
CA ASN A 165 -4.89 13.97 -10.11
C ASN A 165 -3.82 14.65 -11.00
N LYS A 166 -2.63 14.03 -11.08
CA LYS A 166 -1.57 14.31 -12.04
C LYS A 166 -1.78 13.41 -13.26
N GLY A 167 -2.93 13.53 -13.92
CA GLY A 167 -3.21 12.90 -15.23
C GLY A 167 -2.33 13.43 -16.38
N LYS A 168 -1.15 13.97 -16.06
CA LYS A 168 -0.16 14.44 -17.01
C LYS A 168 0.79 13.27 -17.25
N ARG A 169 0.71 12.70 -18.45
CA ARG A 169 1.73 11.77 -18.95
C ARG A 169 3.10 12.44 -18.80
N LEU A 170 3.94 11.86 -17.95
CA LEU A 170 5.30 12.32 -17.79
C LEU A 170 6.08 11.93 -19.05
N GLU A 171 6.77 12.89 -19.64
CA GLU A 171 7.76 12.57 -20.66
C GLU A 171 8.97 11.97 -19.97
N GLU A 172 9.11 10.64 -20.05
CA GLU A 172 10.09 9.84 -19.32
C GLU A 172 11.50 10.47 -19.34
N GLU A 173 12.01 10.82 -20.53
CA GLU A 173 13.36 11.39 -20.65
C GLU A 173 13.51 12.75 -19.95
N ILE A 174 12.47 13.59 -19.97
CA ILE A 174 12.51 14.91 -19.33
C ILE A 174 12.54 14.73 -17.81
N GLU A 175 11.70 13.82 -17.29
CA GLU A 175 11.61 13.56 -15.86
C GLU A 175 12.90 12.93 -15.32
N LEU A 176 13.47 11.96 -16.03
CA LEU A 176 14.76 11.36 -15.67
C LEU A 176 15.87 12.42 -15.59
N ARG A 177 15.94 13.35 -16.55
CA ARG A 177 16.91 14.46 -16.52
C ARG A 177 16.67 15.41 -15.35
N SER A 178 15.41 15.67 -15.01
CA SER A 178 15.04 16.49 -13.85
C SER A 178 15.52 15.84 -12.55
N ILE A 179 15.25 14.55 -12.37
CA ILE A 179 15.66 13.77 -11.18
C ILE A 179 17.18 13.78 -11.03
N GLU A 180 17.92 13.44 -12.09
CA GLU A 180 19.39 13.43 -12.05
C GLU A 180 20.00 14.78 -11.66
N LYS A 181 19.38 15.90 -12.06
CA LYS A 181 19.84 17.26 -11.76
C LYS A 181 19.48 17.72 -10.34
N ASN A 182 18.32 17.28 -9.83
CA ASN A 182 17.78 17.74 -8.56
C ASN A 182 18.14 16.85 -7.38
N ASN A 183 18.58 15.62 -7.63
CA ASN A 183 18.87 14.66 -6.59
C ASN A 183 19.92 15.16 -5.57
N PRO A 184 19.59 15.19 -4.27
CA PRO A 184 20.48 15.74 -3.24
C PRO A 184 21.74 14.87 -3.02
N VAL A 185 21.63 13.56 -3.17
CA VAL A 185 22.73 12.61 -2.97
C VAL A 185 23.78 12.75 -4.08
N LEU A 186 23.35 12.87 -5.34
CA LEU A 186 24.27 13.14 -6.45
C LEU A 186 24.95 14.51 -6.33
N ARG A 187 24.25 15.55 -5.88
CA ARG A 187 24.86 16.88 -5.66
C ARG A 187 25.97 16.84 -4.61
N GLN A 188 25.83 16.02 -3.58
CA GLN A 188 26.90 15.80 -2.60
C GLN A 188 28.11 15.10 -3.23
N LEU A 189 27.88 14.06 -4.05
CA LEU A 189 28.95 13.34 -4.74
C LEU A 189 29.71 14.19 -5.78
N GLN A 190 29.03 15.12 -6.47
CA GLN A 190 29.63 16.01 -7.47
C GLN A 190 30.72 16.93 -6.92
N THR A 191 30.74 17.17 -5.61
CA THR A 191 31.80 17.97 -4.97
C THR A 191 33.14 17.24 -4.87
N ALA A 192 33.16 15.92 -5.13
CA ALA A 192 34.35 15.09 -5.20
C ALA A 192 34.63 14.70 -6.66
N ASP A 193 35.59 15.38 -7.30
CA ASP A 193 35.95 15.25 -8.73
C ASP A 193 35.75 13.86 -9.34
N GLY A 194 34.83 13.75 -10.32
CA GLY A 194 34.87 12.80 -11.45
C GLY A 194 35.13 11.32 -11.12
N SER A 195 34.78 10.89 -9.92
CA SER A 195 35.11 9.54 -9.46
C SER A 195 34.26 8.48 -10.18
N ALA A 196 34.81 7.27 -10.37
CA ALA A 196 34.05 6.14 -10.92
C ALA A 196 32.74 5.86 -10.15
N LEU A 197 32.73 6.22 -8.85
CA LEU A 197 31.55 6.16 -7.99
C LEU A 197 30.42 7.09 -8.47
N GLU A 198 30.72 8.32 -8.92
CA GLU A 198 29.70 9.25 -9.43
C GLU A 198 29.03 8.71 -10.70
N ILE A 199 29.82 8.15 -11.62
CA ILE A 199 29.31 7.57 -12.87
C ILE A 199 28.34 6.43 -12.56
N LEU A 200 28.74 5.52 -11.66
CA LEU A 200 27.89 4.41 -11.23
C LEU A 200 26.64 4.89 -10.49
N ALA A 201 26.78 5.86 -9.59
CA ALA A 201 25.65 6.45 -8.87
C ALA A 201 24.62 7.04 -9.83
N ARG A 202 25.07 7.77 -10.87
CA ARG A 202 24.19 8.33 -11.90
C ARG A 202 23.45 7.25 -12.70
N GLN A 203 24.16 6.20 -13.11
CA GLN A 203 23.56 5.07 -13.83
C GLN A 203 22.48 4.38 -12.99
N TYR A 204 22.77 4.09 -11.73
CA TYR A 204 21.81 3.44 -10.83
C TYR A 204 20.65 4.36 -10.44
N LEU A 205 20.87 5.66 -10.24
CA LEU A 205 19.78 6.61 -10.02
C LEU A 205 18.83 6.63 -11.22
N ARG A 206 19.39 6.73 -12.43
CA ARG A 206 18.59 6.75 -13.67
C ARG A 206 17.76 5.48 -13.81
N GLN A 207 18.35 4.32 -13.54
CA GLN A 207 17.66 3.04 -13.56
C GLN A 207 16.54 2.98 -12.49
N ALA A 208 16.83 3.39 -11.25
CA ALA A 208 15.84 3.38 -10.17
C ALA A 208 14.68 4.34 -10.45
N ALA A 209 14.96 5.50 -11.03
CA ALA A 209 13.94 6.46 -11.44
C ALA A 209 13.08 5.93 -12.60
N LEU A 210 13.68 5.24 -13.57
CA LEU A 210 12.94 4.58 -14.66
C LEU A 210 11.99 3.50 -14.09
N GLU A 211 12.47 2.65 -13.19
CA GLU A 211 11.63 1.65 -12.53
C GLU A 211 10.45 2.28 -11.79
N GLN A 212 10.65 3.43 -11.15
CA GLN A 212 9.57 4.15 -10.49
C GLN A 212 8.56 4.73 -11.47
N LEU A 213 8.99 5.35 -12.58
CA LEU A 213 8.09 5.86 -13.61
C LEU A 213 7.25 4.74 -14.24
N LEU A 214 7.89 3.61 -14.57
CA LEU A 214 7.17 2.43 -15.09
C LEU A 214 6.19 1.85 -14.07
N SER A 215 6.54 1.87 -12.78
CA SER A 215 5.62 1.44 -11.72
C SER A 215 4.39 2.33 -11.62
N ILE A 216 4.54 3.65 -11.79
CA ILE A 216 3.44 4.61 -11.82
C ILE A 216 2.51 4.30 -13.00
N ASP A 217 3.07 4.13 -14.20
CA ASP A 217 2.27 3.82 -15.40
C ASP A 217 1.44 2.53 -15.24
N LEU A 218 2.05 1.49 -14.64
CA LEU A 218 1.36 0.23 -14.34
C LEU A 218 0.26 0.40 -13.29
N LEU A 219 0.53 1.16 -12.23
CA LEU A 219 -0.45 1.46 -11.18
C LEU A 219 -1.63 2.29 -11.70
N GLU A 220 -1.40 3.25 -12.59
CA GLU A 220 -2.47 4.00 -13.26
C GLU A 220 -3.32 3.09 -14.18
N ALA A 221 -2.71 2.12 -14.84
CA ALA A 221 -3.45 1.11 -15.59
C ALA A 221 -4.31 0.23 -14.66
N GLN A 222 -3.75 -0.24 -13.54
CA GLN A 222 -4.47 -1.01 -12.53
C GLN A 222 -5.61 -0.20 -11.90
N GLN A 223 -5.39 1.09 -11.65
CA GLN A 223 -6.40 2.00 -11.12
C GLN A 223 -7.61 2.10 -12.06
N ARG A 224 -7.36 2.22 -13.38
CA ARG A 224 -8.41 2.22 -14.39
C ARG A 224 -9.16 0.88 -14.44
N GLU A 225 -8.44 -0.25 -14.38
CA GLU A 225 -9.08 -1.57 -14.29
C GLU A 225 -10.01 -1.67 -13.07
N ASN A 226 -9.50 -1.31 -11.89
CA ASN A 226 -10.25 -1.39 -10.64
C ASN A 226 -11.49 -0.49 -10.66
N SER A 227 -11.41 0.69 -11.29
CA SER A 227 -12.58 1.58 -11.43
C SER A 227 -13.71 0.91 -12.23
N VAL A 228 -13.38 0.20 -13.32
CA VAL A 228 -14.37 -0.53 -14.13
C VAL A 228 -14.93 -1.73 -13.36
N GLU A 229 -14.08 -2.42 -12.59
CA GLU A 229 -14.53 -3.53 -11.73
C GLU A 229 -15.50 -3.03 -10.64
N ILE A 230 -15.24 -1.89 -10.01
CA ILE A 230 -16.14 -1.28 -9.03
C ILE A 230 -17.51 -0.96 -9.66
N ASP A 231 -17.53 -0.30 -10.82
CA ASP A 231 -18.77 0.03 -11.53
C ASP A 231 -19.59 -1.23 -11.82
N TYR A 232 -18.92 -2.30 -12.25
CA TYR A 232 -19.57 -3.59 -12.46
C TYR A 232 -20.11 -4.19 -11.15
N ARG A 233 -19.34 -4.16 -10.06
CA ARG A 233 -19.75 -4.73 -8.76
C ARG A 233 -20.92 -3.98 -8.14
N ASP A 234 -20.99 -2.67 -8.33
CA ASP A 234 -22.12 -1.84 -7.88
C ASP A 234 -23.41 -2.25 -8.61
N LEU A 235 -23.37 -2.37 -9.94
CA LEU A 235 -24.51 -2.85 -10.74
C LEU A 235 -24.90 -4.30 -10.40
N TYR A 236 -23.90 -5.16 -10.15
CA TYR A 236 -24.14 -6.54 -9.75
C TYR A 236 -24.82 -6.62 -8.38
N LEU A 237 -24.41 -5.79 -7.42
CA LEU A 237 -25.03 -5.72 -6.10
C LEU A 237 -26.50 -5.30 -6.20
N ASP A 238 -26.82 -4.30 -7.00
CA ASP A 238 -28.21 -3.87 -7.22
C ASP A 238 -29.06 -4.97 -7.86
N ARG A 239 -28.50 -5.71 -8.82
CA ARG A 239 -29.14 -6.92 -9.35
C ARG A 239 -29.37 -7.98 -8.26
N SER A 240 -28.38 -8.27 -7.42
CA SER A 240 -28.53 -9.25 -6.33
C SER A 240 -29.55 -8.81 -5.28
N ARG A 241 -29.67 -7.51 -5.00
CA ARG A 241 -30.71 -6.95 -4.12
C ARG A 241 -32.11 -7.21 -4.68
N THR A 242 -32.36 -6.88 -5.95
CA THR A 242 -33.67 -7.13 -6.58
C THR A 242 -34.04 -8.61 -6.63
N LEU A 243 -33.08 -9.50 -6.94
CA LEU A 243 -33.33 -10.94 -6.94
C LEU A 243 -33.59 -11.51 -5.53
N TYR A 244 -32.97 -10.91 -4.51
CA TYR A 244 -33.22 -11.26 -3.11
C TYR A 244 -34.61 -10.81 -2.66
N GLU A 245 -35.00 -9.57 -2.98
CA GLU A 245 -36.34 -9.02 -2.68
C GLU A 245 -37.47 -9.77 -3.37
N LEU A 246 -37.23 -10.25 -4.59
CA LEU A 246 -38.18 -11.09 -5.34
C LEU A 246 -38.12 -12.57 -4.94
N GLU A 247 -37.33 -12.93 -3.93
CA GLU A 247 -37.12 -14.30 -3.43
C GLU A 247 -36.62 -15.30 -4.50
N VAL A 248 -35.99 -14.79 -5.57
CA VAL A 248 -35.45 -15.60 -6.67
C VAL A 248 -34.10 -16.21 -6.30
N LYS A 249 -33.22 -15.44 -5.65
CA LYS A 249 -31.85 -15.87 -5.31
C LYS A 249 -31.34 -15.21 -4.04
N ALA A 250 -30.63 -15.98 -3.21
CA ALA A 250 -30.06 -15.54 -1.94
C ALA A 250 -28.52 -15.41 -2.00
N ASP A 251 -28.01 -14.54 -2.87
CA ASP A 251 -26.57 -14.29 -3.07
C ASP A 251 -26.11 -12.88 -2.65
N LEU A 252 -26.99 -12.09 -2.04
CA LEU A 252 -26.72 -10.71 -1.64
C LEU A 252 -25.43 -10.56 -0.81
N GLY A 253 -25.20 -11.46 0.15
CA GLY A 253 -23.99 -11.42 0.99
C GLY A 253 -22.68 -11.61 0.21
N ASP A 254 -22.68 -12.47 -0.81
CA ASP A 254 -21.51 -12.64 -1.68
C ASP A 254 -21.30 -11.39 -2.55
N ALA A 255 -22.39 -10.81 -3.06
CA ALA A 255 -22.32 -9.58 -3.85
C ALA A 255 -21.76 -8.40 -3.03
N MET A 256 -22.18 -8.25 -1.78
CA MET A 256 -21.66 -7.21 -0.88
C MET A 256 -20.17 -7.43 -0.58
N THR A 257 -19.77 -8.66 -0.23
CA THR A 257 -18.35 -9.00 0.01
C THR A 257 -17.50 -8.71 -1.23
N ASN A 258 -17.99 -9.04 -2.43
CA ASN A 258 -17.29 -8.76 -3.68
C ASN A 258 -17.17 -7.26 -3.99
N GLN A 259 -18.19 -6.45 -3.66
CA GLN A 259 -18.11 -4.99 -3.77
C GLN A 259 -17.05 -4.43 -2.82
N THR A 260 -17.06 -4.87 -1.55
CA THR A 260 -16.06 -4.45 -0.57
C THR A 260 -14.64 -4.88 -1.00
N SER A 261 -14.49 -6.08 -1.57
CA SER A 261 -13.23 -6.56 -2.17
C SER A 261 -12.72 -5.64 -3.29
N ALA A 262 -13.59 -5.22 -4.22
CA ALA A 262 -13.20 -4.35 -5.33
C ALA A 262 -12.74 -2.97 -4.85
N ARG A 263 -13.44 -2.40 -3.86
CA ARG A 263 -13.05 -1.13 -3.23
C ARG A 263 -11.72 -1.23 -2.46
N LEU A 264 -11.47 -2.36 -1.80
CA LEU A 264 -10.20 -2.60 -1.14
C LEU A 264 -9.04 -2.67 -2.15
N ALA A 265 -9.23 -3.34 -3.29
CA ALA A 265 -8.22 -3.42 -4.35
C ALA A 265 -7.89 -2.04 -4.96
N GLN A 266 -8.92 -1.20 -5.14
CA GLN A 266 -8.76 0.19 -5.55
C GLN A 266 -7.92 0.97 -4.52
N MET A 267 -8.28 0.91 -3.25
CA MET A 267 -7.56 1.60 -2.18
C MET A 267 -6.10 1.16 -2.06
N GLU A 268 -5.83 -0.14 -2.18
CA GLU A 268 -4.46 -0.67 -2.22
C GLU A 268 -3.66 -0.06 -3.38
N THR A 269 -4.26 -0.01 -4.56
CA THR A 269 -3.63 0.57 -5.76
C THR A 269 -3.39 2.06 -5.59
N ASP A 270 -4.35 2.80 -5.02
CA ASP A 270 -4.21 4.23 -4.78
C ASP A 270 -3.11 4.54 -3.76
N PHE A 271 -2.98 3.73 -2.72
CA PHE A 271 -1.90 3.87 -1.74
C PHE A 271 -0.53 3.52 -2.32
N GLN A 272 -0.45 2.51 -3.18
CA GLN A 272 0.78 2.21 -3.91
C GLN A 272 1.17 3.35 -4.84
N LEU A 273 0.20 3.91 -5.58
CA LEU A 273 0.41 5.05 -6.48
C LEU A 273 0.88 6.29 -5.70
N LEU A 274 0.23 6.59 -4.57
CA LEU A 274 0.61 7.64 -3.65
C LEU A 274 2.07 7.48 -3.17
N MET A 275 2.46 6.27 -2.77
CA MET A 275 3.83 5.96 -2.37
C MET A 275 4.84 6.13 -3.51
N SER A 276 4.51 5.68 -4.72
CA SER A 276 5.39 5.83 -5.90
C SER A 276 5.62 7.31 -6.23
N TRP A 277 4.57 8.13 -6.18
CA TRP A 277 4.70 9.58 -6.35
C TRP A 277 5.55 10.23 -5.25
N ALA A 278 5.39 9.80 -4.00
CA ALA A 278 6.20 10.30 -2.88
C ALA A 278 7.67 9.96 -3.04
N VAL A 279 7.97 8.75 -3.52
CA VAL A 279 9.35 8.31 -3.82
C VAL A 279 9.94 9.14 -4.96
N LEU A 280 9.17 9.40 -6.03
CA LEU A 280 9.63 10.21 -7.16
C LEU A 280 10.02 11.62 -6.72
N ASP A 281 9.19 12.26 -5.89
CA ASP A 281 9.46 13.60 -5.34
C ASP A 281 10.65 13.59 -4.37
N ALA A 282 10.75 12.54 -3.53
CA ALA A 282 11.87 12.35 -2.63
C ALA A 282 13.21 12.17 -3.34
N LEU A 283 13.23 11.54 -4.53
CA LEU A 283 14.41 11.45 -5.39
C LEU A 283 14.84 12.83 -5.93
N GLN A 284 13.94 13.81 -6.00
CA GLN A 284 14.26 15.19 -6.37
C GLN A 284 14.61 16.07 -5.15
N GLY A 285 14.54 15.51 -3.94
CA GLY A 285 14.76 16.22 -2.68
C GLY A 285 13.51 16.91 -2.12
N GLY A 286 12.35 16.73 -2.76
CA GLY A 286 11.05 17.19 -2.29
C GLY A 286 10.35 16.16 -1.40
N PHE A 287 9.17 16.52 -0.90
CA PHE A 287 8.23 15.58 -0.30
C PHE A 287 6.81 16.06 -0.58
N LEU A 288 5.90 15.16 -0.93
CA LEU A 288 4.52 15.51 -1.28
C LEU A 288 3.91 16.45 -0.25
N GLU A 289 3.53 17.64 -0.70
CA GLU A 289 2.74 18.59 0.09
C GLU A 289 1.26 18.21 -0.05
N PHE A 290 0.67 17.73 1.05
CA PHE A 290 -0.76 17.49 1.13
C PHE A 290 -1.47 18.81 1.44
N VAL A 291 -2.46 19.17 0.61
CA VAL A 291 -3.34 20.31 0.88
C VAL A 291 -4.46 19.83 1.79
N ASP A 292 -4.50 20.32 3.02
CA ASP A 292 -5.65 20.10 3.91
C ASP A 292 -6.87 20.85 3.35
N GLU A 293 -7.83 20.13 2.80
CA GLU A 293 -9.22 20.57 2.90
C GLU A 293 -9.61 20.43 4.38
N LYS A 294 -9.65 21.58 5.07
CA LYS A 294 -10.10 21.71 6.46
C LYS A 294 -11.24 20.73 6.74
N LEU A 295 -11.02 19.77 7.64
CA LEU A 295 -12.15 19.08 8.26
C LEU A 295 -13.05 20.14 8.94
N PRO A 296 -14.38 20.09 8.74
CA PRO A 296 -15.32 20.98 9.41
C PRO A 296 -15.34 20.80 10.92
#